data_AF-A0A439SM64-F1
#
_entry.id   AF-A0A439SM64-F1
#
_cell.length_a   1.000
_cell.length_b   1.000
_cell.length_c   1.000
_cell.angle_alpha   90.00
_cell.angle_beta   90.00
_cell.angle_gamma   90.00
#
_symmetry.space_group_name_H-M   'P 1'
#
loop_
_entity.id
_entity.type
_entity.pdbx_description
1 polymer ?
#
loop_
_entity_poly.entity_id
_entity_poly.type
_entity_poly.pdbx_seq_one_letter_code
_entity_poly.pdbx_strand_id
1 'polypeptide(L)'
;MIRLDPATANPAPPPAVPAWALAADGVLHDADAAFRAGAALASLDSLARAQPAWAGAWRQRLALRCAAASMRLAGRAEDEAALRDAWQLCPAGPGSAPA
;
A
#
# COMPACT_ATOMS: atom_id res chain seq x y z
N MET A 1 3.95 30.38 -7.45
CA MET A 1 4.84 29.46 -8.19
C MET A 1 5.34 28.41 -7.22
N ILE A 2 4.82 27.18 -7.29
CA ILE A 2 5.30 26.07 -6.46
C ILE A 2 6.65 25.64 -7.05
N ARG A 3 7.76 25.92 -6.35
CA ARG A 3 9.06 25.37 -6.74
C ARG A 3 9.06 23.89 -6.38
N LEU A 4 9.15 23.03 -7.38
CA LEU A 4 9.48 21.62 -7.19
C LEU A 4 10.98 21.52 -6.96
N ASP A 5 11.38 20.99 -5.81
CA ASP A 5 12.79 20.74 -5.51
C ASP A 5 13.37 19.71 -6.50
N PRO A 6 14.56 19.92 -7.07
CA PRO A 6 15.18 18.99 -8.03
C PRO A 6 15.54 17.63 -7.42
N ALA A 7 15.64 17.53 -6.08
CA ALA A 7 15.74 16.26 -5.37
C ALA A 7 14.45 15.40 -5.51
N THR A 8 13.31 16.03 -5.78
CA THR A 8 12.04 15.37 -6.13
C THR A 8 12.01 14.90 -7.59
N ALA A 9 12.86 15.50 -8.44
CA ALA A 9 12.85 15.30 -9.89
C ALA A 9 13.74 14.14 -10.37
N ASN A 10 14.59 13.58 -9.49
CA ASN A 10 15.39 12.40 -9.82
C ASN A 10 14.77 11.16 -9.15
N PRO A 11 13.85 10.43 -9.82
CA PRO A 11 13.41 9.16 -9.32
C PRO A 11 14.58 8.19 -9.51
N ALA A 12 15.36 7.97 -8.45
CA ALA A 12 16.10 6.72 -8.36
C ALA A 12 15.08 5.59 -8.62
N PRO A 13 15.42 4.59 -9.46
CA PRO A 13 14.48 3.53 -9.78
C PRO A 13 13.98 2.93 -8.47
N PRO A 14 12.66 2.87 -8.24
CA PRO A 14 12.13 2.31 -7.02
C PRO A 14 12.64 0.87 -6.92
N PRO A 15 13.05 0.39 -5.72
CA PRO A 15 13.43 -1.01 -5.54
C PRO A 15 12.29 -1.88 -6.07
N ALA A 16 12.62 -2.67 -7.08
CA ALA A 16 11.66 -3.52 -7.76
C ALA A 16 11.57 -4.84 -7.01
N VAL A 17 10.34 -5.32 -6.82
CA VAL A 17 10.10 -6.68 -6.37
C VAL A 17 10.71 -7.62 -7.43
N PRO A 18 11.54 -8.61 -7.04
CA PRO A 18 12.19 -9.47 -8.01
C PRO A 18 11.16 -10.28 -8.81
N ALA A 19 11.41 -10.50 -10.09
CA ALA A 19 10.43 -11.08 -11.02
C ALA A 19 9.90 -12.46 -10.59
N TRP A 20 10.71 -13.28 -9.92
CA TRP A 20 10.29 -14.59 -9.40
C TRP A 20 9.23 -14.49 -8.29
N ALA A 21 9.19 -13.38 -7.56
CA ALA A 21 8.17 -13.11 -6.54
C ALA A 21 6.87 -12.58 -7.14
N LEU A 22 6.92 -12.04 -8.37
CA LEU A 22 5.76 -11.59 -9.14
C LEU A 22 5.15 -12.69 -10.01
N ALA A 23 5.91 -13.75 -10.32
CA ALA A 23 5.43 -14.87 -11.13
C ALA A 23 4.20 -15.50 -10.45
N ALA A 24 3.04 -15.48 -11.10
CA ALA A 24 1.81 -16.05 -10.55
C ALA A 24 1.75 -17.58 -10.68
N ASP A 25 2.89 -18.24 -10.65
CA ASP A 25 2.96 -19.69 -10.53
C ASP A 25 2.27 -20.03 -9.20
N GLY A 26 1.15 -20.75 -9.31
CA GLY A 26 0.21 -20.95 -8.22
C GLY A 26 0.93 -21.33 -6.95
N VAL A 27 0.65 -20.62 -5.85
CA VAL A 27 1.22 -20.92 -4.55
C VAL A 27 0.71 -22.30 -4.14
N LEU A 28 1.55 -23.31 -4.27
CA LEU A 28 1.23 -24.70 -3.93
C LEU A 28 1.25 -24.93 -2.41
N HIS A 29 1.89 -24.03 -1.65
CA HIS A 29 2.09 -24.18 -0.22
C HIS A 29 2.11 -22.84 0.53
N ASP A 30 1.53 -22.79 1.73
CA ASP A 30 1.42 -21.58 2.56
C ASP A 30 2.78 -20.94 2.87
N ALA A 31 3.84 -21.75 3.01
CA ALA A 31 5.19 -21.25 3.24
C ALA A 31 5.73 -20.42 2.05
N ASP A 32 5.41 -20.82 0.82
CA ASP A 32 5.81 -20.09 -0.38
C ASP A 32 5.03 -18.76 -0.49
N ALA A 33 3.77 -18.77 -0.07
CA ALA A 33 2.95 -17.56 0.07
C ALA A 33 3.60 -16.57 1.03
N ALA A 34 3.97 -17.05 2.22
CA ALA A 34 4.58 -16.24 3.27
C ALA A 34 5.94 -15.69 2.85
N PHE A 35 6.77 -16.51 2.18
CA PHE A 35 8.07 -16.08 1.67
C PHE A 35 7.94 -15.00 0.60
N ARG A 36 7.01 -15.15 -0.35
CA ARG A 36 6.71 -14.14 -1.37
C ARG A 36 6.17 -12.85 -0.77
N ALA A 37 5.26 -12.94 0.21
CA ALA A 37 4.75 -11.79 0.94
C ALA A 37 5.89 -11.05 1.67
N GLY A 38 6.80 -11.79 2.30
CA GLY A 38 7.99 -11.24 2.96
C GLY A 38 8.93 -10.51 1.99
N ALA A 39 9.22 -11.10 0.82
CA ALA A 39 10.05 -10.46 -0.20
C ALA A 39 9.43 -9.17 -0.75
N ALA A 40 8.11 -9.16 -0.94
CA ALA A 40 7.38 -7.96 -1.34
C ALA A 40 7.44 -6.88 -0.23
N LEU A 41 7.22 -7.26 1.04
CA LEU A 41 7.30 -6.34 2.18
C LEU A 41 8.70 -5.73 2.36
N ALA A 42 9.77 -6.50 2.18
CA ALA A 42 11.15 -5.99 2.25
C ALA A 42 11.45 -4.95 1.17
N SER A 43 10.91 -5.15 -0.04
CA SER A 43 11.02 -4.19 -1.14
C SER A 43 10.28 -2.87 -0.82
N LEU A 44 9.11 -2.96 -0.17
CA LEU A 44 8.32 -1.81 0.28
C LEU A 44 8.96 -1.09 1.48
N ASP A 45 9.57 -1.81 2.42
CA ASP A 45 10.23 -1.24 3.61
C ASP A 45 11.37 -0.29 3.22
N SER A 46 12.16 -0.67 2.20
CA SER A 46 13.23 0.19 1.66
C SER A 46 12.68 1.52 1.12
N LEU A 47 11.55 1.49 0.40
CA LEU A 47 10.86 2.70 -0.08
C LEU A 47 10.28 3.53 1.07
N ALA A 48 9.70 2.87 2.07
CA ALA A 48 9.12 3.54 3.23
C ALA A 48 10.18 4.29 4.03
N ARG A 49 11.37 3.69 4.23
CA ARG A 49 12.50 4.30 4.94
C ARG A 49 13.15 5.46 4.19
N ALA A 50 13.10 5.45 2.85
CA ALA A 50 13.65 6.54 2.04
C ALA A 50 12.91 7.88 2.23
N GLN A 51 11.69 7.86 2.79
CA GLN A 51 10.86 9.04 3.10
C GLN A 51 10.86 10.13 2.00
N PRO A 52 10.59 9.78 0.73
CA PRO A 52 10.49 10.78 -0.32
C PRO A 52 9.33 11.74 -0.07
N ALA A 53 9.37 12.94 -0.66
CA ALA A 53 8.32 13.95 -0.50
C ALA A 53 6.90 13.44 -0.85
N TRP A 54 6.79 12.46 -1.75
CA TRP A 54 5.53 11.82 -2.13
C TRP A 54 5.09 10.66 -1.23
N ALA A 55 5.88 10.28 -0.22
CA ALA A 55 5.65 9.09 0.61
C ALA A 55 4.29 9.11 1.33
N GLY A 56 3.81 10.29 1.73
CA GLY A 56 2.50 10.43 2.39
C GLY A 56 1.35 9.95 1.50
N ALA A 57 1.27 10.47 0.27
CA ALA A 57 0.24 10.08 -0.70
C ALA A 57 0.37 8.61 -1.10
N TRP A 58 1.60 8.09 -1.21
CA TRP A 58 1.84 6.68 -1.49
C TRP A 58 1.35 5.76 -0.36
N ARG A 59 1.66 6.06 0.91
CA ARG A 59 1.18 5.28 2.06
C ARG A 59 -0.34 5.30 2.18
N GLN A 60 -1.01 6.42 1.93
CA GLN A 60 -2.48 6.50 1.93
C GLN A 60 -3.09 5.59 0.86
N ARG A 61 -2.54 5.59 -0.36
CA ARG A 61 -2.98 4.68 -1.43
C ARG A 61 -2.73 3.22 -1.07
N LEU A 62 -1.57 2.91 -0.50
CA LEU A 62 -1.24 1.55 -0.07
C LEU A 62 -2.19 1.06 1.05
N ALA A 63 -2.41 1.89 2.07
CA ALA A 63 -3.33 1.58 3.17
C ALA A 63 -4.74 1.27 2.68
N LEU A 64 -5.25 2.02 1.70
CA LEU A 64 -6.56 1.77 1.12
C LEU A 64 -6.62 0.46 0.33
N ARG A 65 -5.58 0.14 -0.46
CA ARG A 65 -5.48 -1.15 -1.17
C ARG A 65 -5.42 -2.32 -0.19
N CYS A 66 -4.66 -2.18 0.89
CA CYS A 66 -4.61 -3.16 1.97
C CYS A 66 -5.97 -3.32 2.66
N ALA A 67 -6.68 -2.23 2.94
CA ALA A 67 -8.03 -2.30 3.51
C ALA A 67 -8.98 -3.07 2.59
N ALA A 68 -9.01 -2.77 1.29
CA ALA A 68 -9.84 -3.49 0.32
C ALA A 68 -9.48 -4.99 0.24
N ALA A 69 -8.18 -5.33 0.27
CA ALA A 69 -7.74 -6.73 0.33
C ALA A 69 -8.22 -7.43 1.62
N SER A 70 -8.13 -6.76 2.78
CA SER A 70 -8.63 -7.29 4.05
C SER A 70 -10.15 -7.47 4.06
N MET A 71 -10.92 -6.56 3.46
CA MET A 71 -12.38 -6.72 3.32
C MET A 71 -12.72 -7.96 2.49
N ARG A 72 -12.02 -8.17 1.37
CA ARG A 72 -12.20 -9.36 0.54
C ARG A 72 -11.86 -10.65 1.29
N LEU A 73 -10.77 -10.66 2.07
CA LEU A 73 -10.41 -11.79 2.93
C LEU A 73 -11.47 -12.04 4.02
N ALA A 74 -12.10 -10.99 4.54
CA ALA A 74 -13.22 -11.08 5.48
C ALA A 74 -14.56 -11.45 4.81
N GLY A 75 -14.58 -11.73 3.50
CA GLY A 75 -15.80 -12.08 2.76
C GLY A 75 -16.72 -10.90 2.46
N ARG A 76 -16.21 -9.66 2.60
CA ARG A 76 -16.94 -8.42 2.34
C ARG A 76 -16.65 -7.89 0.94
N ALA A 77 -17.67 -7.33 0.30
CA ALA A 77 -17.63 -6.95 -1.12
C ALA A 77 -17.15 -5.51 -1.36
N GLU A 78 -16.82 -4.79 -0.29
CA GLU A 78 -16.44 -3.37 -0.42
C GLU A 78 -15.10 -3.22 -1.12
N ASP A 79 -15.13 -2.38 -2.14
CA ASP A 79 -13.99 -1.97 -2.91
C ASP A 79 -13.37 -0.68 -2.34
N GLU A 80 -12.31 -0.22 -2.97
CA GLU A 80 -11.64 1.01 -2.55
C GLU A 80 -12.55 2.24 -2.62
N ALA A 81 -13.54 2.27 -3.51
CA ALA A 81 -14.45 3.40 -3.64
C ALA A 81 -15.44 3.44 -2.47
N ALA A 82 -16.09 2.31 -2.19
CA ALA A 82 -16.99 2.13 -1.06
C ALA A 82 -16.29 2.44 0.28
N LEU A 83 -15.02 2.04 0.43
CA LEU A 83 -14.23 2.35 1.62
C LEU A 83 -13.93 3.85 1.76
N ARG A 84 -13.63 4.56 0.67
CA ARG A 84 -13.45 6.02 0.70
C ARG A 84 -14.75 6.73 1.04
N ASP A 85 -15.87 6.30 0.46
CA ASP A 85 -17.17 6.90 0.71
C ASP A 85 -17.61 6.66 2.15
N ALA A 86 -17.44 5.44 2.67
CA ALA A 86 -17.71 5.13 4.07
C ALA A 86 -16.86 5.98 5.02
N TRP A 87 -15.60 6.26 4.68
CA TRP A 87 -14.76 7.16 5.46
C TRP A 87 -15.29 8.60 5.48
N GLN A 88 -15.68 9.14 4.33
CA GLN A 88 -16.21 10.51 4.23
C GLN A 88 -17.58 10.68 4.88
N LEU A 89 -18.39 9.63 4.89
CA LEU A 89 -19.70 9.59 5.51
C LEU A 89 -19.64 9.20 7.00
N CYS A 90 -18.45 8.86 7.52
CA CYS A 90 -18.28 8.49 8.92
C CYS A 90 -18.55 9.71 9.80
N PRO A 91 -19.55 9.66 10.71
CA PRO A 91 -19.77 10.75 11.65
C PRO A 91 -18.53 10.93 12.52
N ALA A 92 -18.19 12.18 12.87
CA ALA A 92 -17.14 12.49 13.84
C ALA A 92 -17.58 12.04 15.25
N GLY A 93 -17.54 10.72 15.48
CA GLY A 93 -17.80 10.07 16.74
C GLY A 93 -16.50 9.58 17.38
N PRO A 94 -16.54 9.10 18.63
CA PRO A 94 -15.37 8.73 19.43
C PRO A 94 -14.54 7.55 18.90
N GLY A 95 -14.81 7.06 17.68
CA GLY A 95 -14.05 6.03 16.96
C GLY A 95 -13.43 6.49 15.63
N SER A 96 -13.53 7.77 15.26
CA SER A 96 -12.81 8.31 14.10
C SER A 96 -11.31 8.42 14.41
N ALA A 97 -10.44 8.03 13.47
CA ALA A 97 -8.99 8.06 13.65
C ALA A 97 -8.46 9.48 13.97
N PRO A 98 -7.28 9.62 14.60
CA PRO A 98 -6.96 10.78 15.43
C PRO A 98 -6.90 12.09 14.64
N ALA A 99 -7.37 13.14 15.33
CA ALA A 99 -7.30 14.55 14.94
C ALA A 99 -5.86 15.08 14.88
#